data_AF-A0A4P7JJ32-F1
#
_entry.id   AF-A0A4P7JJ32-F1
#
_cell.length_a   1.000
_cell.length_b   1.000
_cell.length_c   1.000
_cell.angle_alpha   90.00
_cell.angle_beta   90.00
_cell.angle_gamma   90.00
#
_symmetry.space_group_name_H-M   'P 1'
#
loop_
_entity.id
_entity.type
_entity.pdbx_description
1 polymer ?
#
loop_
_entity_poly.entity_id
_entity_poly.type
_entity_poly.pdbx_seq_one_letter_code
_entity_poly.pdbx_strand_id
1 'polypeptide(L)'
;MIQFIEDHRADHGVEPICRILPIAPATFYDHLAKRADPSLLSDRAMHDAELKPEIERVFEENLSVYGVRKVWYQMRRERFDVARCTIARLMKDIGIEGVVRGKKPKTTIPDKALPCPLDKVTLRFPAPAPNVLWVSDFTYVTTWQGLVYVAFVIDVFARRNGDALMEQFQYMANSPHHLVASTGARSLQKEPKLMANVMASAQAETHMLDSGRLRDSLSVSDFDFGDLKTNPTSIFLILPADRLDAFSRFLRLLVQQAITVNARNVADKPKKPVLFILDEMPALGRLSMVEQAYGLMAGFGIQLWGITQDLCQLRRVYGEDYESFIANSGAVAYFGSPDKTSTEYFAAACGTTTVWNFSSAVSSAFTSNTSKDGYSSGTTTTYSDNRAASQRNLAYPDELRRLPLDRQLLLIENMNPIMAKKIRWYEDEELSVMGVNTHAREDEADNVDIQNVQDIQAA
;
A
#
# COMPACT_ATOMS: atom_id res chain seq x y z
N MET A 1 13.96 -53.02 -23.22
CA MET A 1 14.94 -53.96 -23.79
C MET A 1 15.25 -55.12 -22.84
N ILE A 2 15.73 -54.86 -21.61
CA ILE A 2 16.03 -55.95 -20.65
C ILE A 2 14.77 -56.73 -20.23
N GLN A 3 13.65 -56.03 -20.00
CA GLN A 3 12.34 -56.67 -19.74
C GLN A 3 11.93 -57.63 -20.87
N PHE A 4 12.12 -57.23 -22.14
CA PHE A 4 11.81 -58.08 -23.30
C PHE A 4 12.66 -59.35 -23.34
N ILE A 5 13.95 -59.26 -22.97
CA ILE A 5 14.83 -60.43 -22.85
C ILE A 5 14.36 -61.32 -21.68
N GLU A 6 13.97 -60.76 -20.53
CA GLU A 6 13.41 -61.55 -19.41
C GLU A 6 12.14 -62.30 -19.80
N ASP A 7 11.21 -61.64 -20.47
CA ASP A 7 9.90 -62.21 -20.81
C ASP A 7 10.00 -63.37 -21.81
N HIS A 8 11.01 -63.35 -22.69
CA HIS A 8 11.17 -64.34 -23.78
C HIS A 8 12.36 -65.29 -23.58
N ARG A 9 13.08 -65.20 -22.45
CA ARG A 9 14.26 -66.04 -22.18
C ARG A 9 13.91 -67.53 -22.06
N ALA A 10 12.70 -67.85 -21.62
CA ALA A 10 12.24 -69.23 -21.41
C ALA A 10 12.07 -69.96 -22.74
N ASP A 11 11.64 -69.25 -23.79
CA ASP A 11 11.29 -69.83 -25.09
C ASP A 11 12.47 -69.80 -26.08
N HIS A 12 13.36 -68.82 -25.98
CA HIS A 12 14.40 -68.58 -27.00
C HIS A 12 15.84 -68.51 -26.46
N GLY A 13 16.02 -68.51 -25.13
CA GLY A 13 17.33 -68.29 -24.51
C GLY A 13 17.83 -66.84 -24.65
N VAL A 14 18.77 -66.45 -23.79
CA VAL A 14 19.25 -65.06 -23.70
C VAL A 14 20.14 -64.67 -24.89
N GLU A 15 21.06 -65.56 -25.31
CA GLU A 15 22.05 -65.26 -26.35
C GLU A 15 21.45 -65.01 -27.75
N PRO A 16 20.43 -65.77 -28.22
CA PRO A 16 19.81 -65.52 -29.52
C PRO A 16 19.08 -64.18 -29.57
N ILE A 17 18.39 -63.79 -28.49
CA ILE A 17 17.69 -62.51 -28.39
C ILE A 17 18.70 -61.35 -28.37
N CYS A 18 19.75 -61.47 -27.56
CA CYS A 18 20.83 -60.47 -27.47
C CYS A 18 21.55 -60.25 -28.81
N ARG A 19 21.73 -61.31 -29.62
CA ARG A 19 22.33 -61.23 -30.96
C ARG A 19 21.48 -60.42 -31.95
N ILE A 20 20.14 -60.52 -31.85
CA ILE A 20 19.21 -59.79 -32.72
C ILE A 20 19.04 -58.33 -32.27
N LEU A 21 19.15 -58.05 -30.96
CA LEU A 21 19.04 -56.71 -30.37
C LEU A 21 20.37 -55.93 -30.27
N PRO A 22 21.39 -56.29 -31.05
CA PRO A 22 22.84 -56.07 -30.80
C PRO A 22 23.27 -55.68 -29.37
N ILE A 23 22.92 -56.49 -28.37
CA ILE A 23 23.33 -56.29 -26.96
C ILE A 23 24.27 -57.42 -26.55
N ALA A 24 25.32 -57.12 -25.77
CA ALA A 24 26.18 -58.18 -25.23
C ALA A 24 25.43 -58.97 -24.12
N PRO A 25 25.42 -60.32 -24.14
CA PRO A 25 24.78 -61.13 -23.09
C PRO A 25 25.28 -60.80 -21.67
N ALA A 26 26.56 -60.43 -21.55
CA ALA A 26 27.15 -59.97 -20.29
C ALA A 26 26.41 -58.76 -19.69
N THR A 27 25.90 -57.85 -20.52
CA THR A 27 25.13 -56.67 -20.08
C THR A 27 23.78 -57.08 -19.46
N PHE A 28 23.16 -58.16 -19.93
CA PHE A 28 21.92 -58.68 -19.35
C PHE A 28 22.17 -59.28 -17.96
N TYR A 29 23.20 -60.11 -17.82
CA TYR A 29 23.54 -60.73 -16.54
C TYR A 29 24.12 -59.72 -15.53
N ASP A 30 24.88 -58.73 -15.97
CA ASP A 30 25.34 -57.61 -15.15
C ASP A 30 24.16 -56.79 -14.59
N HIS A 31 23.14 -56.57 -15.41
CA HIS A 31 21.92 -55.88 -14.97
C HIS A 31 21.07 -56.73 -14.01
N LEU A 32 21.04 -58.06 -14.18
CA LEU A 32 20.44 -58.99 -13.23
C LEU A 32 21.20 -59.01 -11.89
N ALA A 33 22.53 -59.02 -11.94
CA ALA A 33 23.39 -59.00 -10.76
C ALA A 33 23.21 -57.70 -9.97
N LYS A 34 23.18 -56.55 -10.64
CA LYS A 34 22.89 -55.23 -10.02
C LYS A 34 21.47 -55.10 -9.47
N ARG A 35 20.51 -55.85 -10.00
CA ARG A 35 19.13 -55.92 -9.47
C ARG A 35 19.03 -56.84 -8.25
N ALA A 36 19.86 -57.89 -8.19
CA ALA A 36 19.91 -58.82 -7.07
C ALA A 36 20.72 -58.28 -5.88
N ASP A 37 21.79 -57.53 -6.15
CA ASP A 37 22.64 -56.91 -5.15
C ASP A 37 22.83 -55.41 -5.45
N PRO A 38 22.09 -54.52 -4.75
CA PRO A 38 22.19 -53.08 -4.92
C PRO A 38 23.58 -52.49 -4.62
N SER A 39 24.47 -53.22 -3.94
CA SER A 39 25.84 -52.77 -3.65
C SER A 39 26.76 -52.79 -4.90
N LEU A 40 26.33 -53.45 -5.98
CA LEU A 40 27.03 -53.48 -7.27
C LEU A 40 26.67 -52.30 -8.18
N LEU A 41 25.76 -51.42 -7.74
CA LEU A 41 25.42 -50.18 -8.43
C LEU A 41 26.59 -49.19 -8.33
N SER A 42 26.70 -48.29 -9.30
CA SER A 42 27.66 -47.19 -9.19
C SER A 42 27.26 -46.25 -8.05
N ASP A 43 28.23 -45.59 -7.42
CA ASP A 43 27.99 -44.62 -6.34
C ASP A 43 26.93 -43.57 -6.72
N ARG A 44 26.92 -43.15 -8.00
CA ARG A 44 25.91 -42.24 -8.54
C ARG A 44 24.52 -42.85 -8.58
N ALA A 45 24.38 -44.11 -8.97
CA ALA A 45 23.10 -44.80 -9.03
C ALA A 45 22.55 -45.11 -7.64
N MET A 46 23.42 -45.42 -6.67
CA MET A 46 23.06 -45.55 -5.26
C MET A 46 22.55 -44.22 -4.70
N HIS A 47 23.30 -43.13 -4.90
CA HIS A 47 22.90 -41.80 -4.45
C HIS A 47 21.60 -41.30 -5.11
N ASP A 48 21.41 -41.57 -6.40
CA ASP A 48 20.16 -41.26 -7.09
C ASP A 48 18.97 -42.06 -6.53
N ALA A 49 19.18 -43.32 -6.13
CA ALA A 49 18.15 -44.16 -5.53
C ALA A 49 17.74 -43.67 -4.13
N GLU A 50 18.69 -43.12 -3.35
CA GLU A 50 18.42 -42.50 -2.04
C GLU A 50 17.67 -41.17 -2.18
N LEU A 51 17.99 -40.36 -3.21
CA LEU A 51 17.40 -39.04 -3.38
C LEU A 51 15.97 -39.05 -3.95
N LYS A 52 15.61 -40.07 -4.72
CA LYS A 52 14.28 -40.15 -5.37
C LYS A 52 13.12 -40.14 -4.36
N PRO A 53 13.09 -40.97 -3.31
CA PRO A 53 12.03 -40.94 -2.30
C PRO A 53 11.92 -39.60 -1.57
N GLU A 54 13.03 -38.93 -1.27
CA GLU A 54 13.02 -37.63 -0.60
C GLU A 54 12.47 -36.51 -1.51
N ILE A 55 12.81 -36.56 -2.80
CA ILE A 55 12.25 -35.65 -3.80
C ILE A 55 10.74 -35.86 -3.95
N GLU A 56 10.27 -37.10 -3.94
CA GLU A 56 8.83 -37.44 -3.96
C GLU A 56 8.11 -36.95 -2.70
N ARG A 57 8.68 -37.22 -1.51
CA ARG A 57 8.13 -36.75 -0.23
C ARG A 57 7.99 -35.22 -0.21
N VAL A 58 9.05 -34.51 -0.55
CA VAL A 58 9.03 -33.03 -0.62
C VAL A 58 7.98 -32.53 -1.63
N PHE A 59 7.80 -33.23 -2.74
CA PHE A 59 6.80 -32.86 -3.74
C PHE A 59 5.36 -33.08 -3.23
N GLU A 60 5.09 -34.23 -2.61
CA GLU A 60 3.76 -34.58 -2.08
C GLU A 60 3.36 -33.72 -0.88
N GLU A 61 4.26 -33.50 0.08
CA GLU A 61 4.03 -32.64 1.24
C GLU A 61 3.70 -31.19 0.83
N ASN A 62 4.22 -30.75 -0.33
CA ASN A 62 3.95 -29.43 -0.89
C ASN A 62 2.83 -29.46 -1.94
N LEU A 63 1.84 -30.34 -1.73
CA LEU A 63 0.60 -30.46 -2.52
C LEU A 63 0.84 -30.69 -4.02
N SER A 64 1.97 -31.31 -4.39
CA SER A 64 2.37 -31.51 -5.79
C SER A 64 2.52 -30.21 -6.61
N VAL A 65 2.69 -29.06 -5.94
CA VAL A 65 2.79 -27.74 -6.61
C VAL A 65 4.25 -27.41 -6.97
N TYR A 66 5.22 -27.95 -6.25
CA TYR A 66 6.61 -27.52 -6.38
C TYR A 66 7.28 -28.04 -7.65
N GLY A 67 7.76 -27.13 -8.50
CA GLY A 67 8.67 -27.47 -9.59
C GLY A 67 10.13 -27.56 -9.12
N VAL A 68 11.01 -28.01 -10.03
CA VAL A 68 12.46 -28.24 -9.84
C VAL A 68 13.15 -27.23 -8.91
N ARG A 69 12.90 -25.92 -9.11
CA ARG A 69 13.56 -24.87 -8.33
C ARG A 69 13.13 -24.87 -6.86
N LYS A 70 11.84 -25.08 -6.58
CA LYS A 70 11.31 -25.06 -5.21
C LYS A 70 11.67 -26.33 -4.46
N VAL A 71 11.60 -27.49 -5.12
CA VAL A 71 12.09 -28.76 -4.57
C VAL A 71 13.57 -28.65 -4.23
N TRP A 72 14.40 -28.07 -5.12
CA TRP A 72 15.82 -27.84 -4.83
C TRP A 72 16.08 -26.95 -3.60
N TYR A 73 15.33 -25.85 -3.46
CA TYR A 73 15.48 -25.01 -2.27
C TYR A 73 15.04 -25.72 -0.98
N GLN A 74 13.98 -26.54 -1.05
CA GLN A 74 13.49 -27.29 0.10
C GLN A 74 14.48 -28.38 0.52
N MET A 75 14.98 -29.18 -0.42
CA MET A 75 16.05 -30.16 -0.18
C MET A 75 17.30 -29.51 0.44
N ARG A 76 17.68 -28.32 -0.04
CA ARG A 76 18.83 -27.58 0.52
C ARG A 76 18.58 -27.07 1.94
N ARG A 77 17.33 -26.74 2.30
CA ARG A 77 16.94 -26.36 3.68
C ARG A 77 17.01 -27.56 4.63
N GLU A 78 16.71 -28.74 4.11
CA GLU A 78 16.79 -30.02 4.82
C GLU A 78 18.22 -30.60 4.83
N ARG A 79 19.21 -29.81 4.40
CA ARG A 79 20.66 -30.11 4.39
C ARG A 79 21.12 -31.16 3.38
N PHE A 80 20.36 -31.43 2.34
CA PHE A 80 20.84 -32.19 1.19
C PHE A 80 21.75 -31.32 0.30
N ASP A 81 22.98 -31.78 0.06
CA ASP A 81 23.92 -31.12 -0.86
C ASP A 81 23.78 -31.68 -2.29
N VAL A 82 22.75 -31.21 -2.99
CA VAL A 82 22.40 -31.70 -4.33
C VAL A 82 22.33 -30.56 -5.34
N ALA A 83 22.94 -30.77 -6.51
CA ALA A 83 22.89 -29.82 -7.61
C ALA A 83 21.47 -29.74 -8.22
N ARG A 84 21.06 -28.54 -8.62
CA ARG A 84 19.75 -28.29 -9.26
C ARG A 84 19.50 -29.16 -10.50
N CYS A 85 20.54 -29.42 -11.29
CA CYS A 85 20.45 -30.27 -12.48
C CYS A 85 20.18 -31.74 -12.14
N THR A 86 20.68 -32.23 -11.00
CA THR A 86 20.42 -33.59 -10.50
C THR A 86 18.95 -33.74 -10.14
N ILE A 87 18.38 -32.78 -9.39
CA ILE A 87 16.94 -32.77 -9.07
C ILE A 87 16.09 -32.68 -10.33
N ALA A 88 16.46 -31.82 -11.29
CA ALA A 88 15.74 -31.72 -12.55
C ALA A 88 15.69 -33.05 -13.32
N ARG A 89 16.81 -33.79 -13.33
CA ARG A 89 16.89 -35.11 -13.96
C ARG A 89 16.10 -36.16 -13.18
N LEU A 90 16.25 -36.23 -11.86
CA LEU A 90 15.55 -37.22 -11.03
C LEU A 90 14.04 -37.01 -11.04
N MET A 91 13.55 -35.77 -10.98
CA MET A 91 12.13 -35.45 -11.13
C MET A 91 11.58 -35.92 -12.49
N LYS A 92 12.36 -35.80 -13.55
CA LYS A 92 12.00 -36.32 -14.88
C LYS A 92 11.99 -37.85 -14.91
N ASP A 93 12.97 -38.49 -14.27
CA ASP A 93 13.10 -39.95 -14.22
C ASP A 93 11.95 -40.62 -13.45
N ILE A 94 11.41 -39.97 -12.41
CA ILE A 94 10.25 -40.44 -11.62
C ILE A 94 8.91 -39.92 -12.14
N GLY A 95 8.90 -39.00 -13.10
CA GLY A 95 7.68 -38.52 -13.77
C GLY A 95 6.90 -37.43 -13.02
N ILE A 96 7.53 -36.71 -12.08
CA ILE A 96 6.88 -35.60 -11.36
C ILE A 96 7.19 -34.24 -11.98
N GLU A 97 6.16 -33.40 -12.10
CA GLU A 97 6.27 -32.04 -12.64
C GLU A 97 5.46 -31.07 -11.77
N GLY A 98 6.06 -29.95 -11.40
CA GLY A 98 5.39 -28.93 -10.60
C GLY A 98 4.38 -28.12 -11.41
N VAL A 99 3.31 -27.68 -10.73
CA VAL A 99 2.26 -26.85 -11.34
C VAL A 99 2.82 -25.50 -11.81
N VAL A 100 2.63 -25.21 -13.10
CA VAL A 100 2.96 -23.91 -13.71
C VAL A 100 1.70 -23.06 -13.78
N ARG A 101 1.66 -21.95 -13.03
CA ARG A 101 0.60 -20.94 -13.17
C ARG A 101 0.83 -20.12 -14.43
N GLY A 102 -0.13 -20.21 -15.36
CA GLY A 102 -0.16 -19.43 -16.60
C GLY A 102 0.84 -19.97 -17.64
N LYS A 103 0.33 -20.38 -18.81
CA LYS A 103 1.20 -20.55 -19.98
C LYS A 103 1.69 -19.16 -20.36
N LYS A 104 3.01 -18.92 -20.36
CA LYS A 104 3.55 -17.81 -21.13
C LYS A 104 3.20 -18.09 -22.60
N PRO A 105 2.42 -17.23 -23.27
CA PRO A 105 2.13 -17.43 -24.68
C PRO A 105 3.46 -17.48 -25.45
N LYS A 106 3.69 -18.54 -26.21
CA LYS A 106 4.79 -18.59 -27.18
C LYS A 106 4.36 -17.72 -28.35
N THR A 107 4.84 -16.50 -28.39
CA THR A 107 4.38 -15.46 -29.33
C THR A 107 5.00 -15.58 -30.72
N THR A 108 6.14 -16.25 -30.86
CA THR A 108 6.85 -16.32 -32.15
C THR A 108 7.62 -17.63 -32.26
N ILE A 109 7.33 -18.41 -33.31
CA ILE A 109 8.20 -19.48 -33.78
C ILE A 109 8.96 -18.86 -34.95
N PRO A 110 10.28 -18.58 -34.82
CA PRO A 110 11.04 -17.96 -35.88
C PRO A 110 11.05 -18.87 -37.12
N ASP A 111 10.45 -18.40 -38.21
CA ASP A 111 10.59 -19.07 -39.50
C ASP A 111 11.94 -18.69 -40.11
N LYS A 112 12.88 -19.64 -40.10
CA LYS A 112 14.23 -19.45 -40.63
C LYS A 112 14.28 -19.24 -42.15
N ALA A 113 13.18 -19.50 -42.85
CA ALA A 113 13.08 -19.31 -44.30
C ALA A 113 12.72 -17.87 -44.70
N LEU A 114 12.21 -17.05 -43.77
CA LEU A 114 11.91 -15.65 -44.05
C LEU A 114 13.18 -14.79 -43.95
N PRO A 115 13.42 -13.87 -44.91
CA PRO A 115 14.53 -12.94 -44.83
C PRO A 115 14.38 -12.07 -43.59
N CYS A 116 15.46 -11.97 -42.80
CA CYS A 116 15.49 -11.12 -41.62
C CYS A 116 15.22 -9.66 -42.04
N PRO A 117 14.33 -8.93 -41.34
CA PRO A 117 14.10 -7.52 -41.65
C PRO A 117 15.43 -6.75 -41.67
N LEU A 118 15.60 -5.90 -42.69
CA LEU A 118 16.80 -5.08 -42.82
C LEU A 118 16.93 -4.17 -41.59
N ASP A 119 18.08 -4.24 -40.92
CA ASP A 119 18.42 -3.29 -39.86
C ASP A 119 18.65 -1.91 -40.47
N LYS A 120 17.60 -1.08 -40.44
CA LYS A 120 17.62 0.28 -40.98
C LYS A 120 18.52 1.24 -40.21
N VAL A 121 18.96 0.88 -39.00
CA VAL A 121 19.78 1.73 -38.14
C VAL A 121 21.19 1.19 -37.92
N THR A 122 21.51 0.00 -38.44
CA THR A 122 22.85 -0.61 -38.37
C THR A 122 23.43 -0.56 -36.95
N LEU A 123 22.61 -0.93 -35.95
CA LEU A 123 22.93 -0.88 -34.51
C LEU A 123 23.37 0.51 -33.97
N ARG A 124 23.09 1.61 -34.69
CA ARG A 124 23.34 2.98 -34.22
C ARG A 124 22.05 3.59 -33.66
N PHE A 125 22.00 3.70 -32.34
CA PHE A 125 20.90 4.30 -31.60
C PHE A 125 21.09 5.74 -31.07
N PRO A 126 22.04 6.58 -31.55
CA PRO A 126 22.00 8.03 -31.32
C PRO A 126 21.27 8.76 -32.47
N ALA A 127 20.39 9.70 -32.13
CA ALA A 127 19.69 10.56 -33.09
C ALA A 127 20.19 12.02 -32.98
N PRO A 128 20.45 12.73 -34.09
CA PRO A 128 21.00 14.09 -34.07
C PRO A 128 19.97 15.20 -33.80
N ALA A 129 18.67 14.92 -33.97
CA ALA A 129 17.57 15.87 -33.74
C ALA A 129 16.27 15.13 -33.40
N PRO A 130 15.27 15.79 -32.78
CA PRO A 130 13.95 15.23 -32.56
C PRO A 130 13.31 14.75 -33.86
N ASN A 131 12.43 13.75 -33.76
CA ASN A 131 11.66 13.16 -34.85
C ASN A 131 12.48 12.46 -35.96
N VAL A 132 13.78 12.23 -35.78
CA VAL A 132 14.64 11.58 -36.80
C VAL A 132 14.66 10.07 -36.68
N LEU A 133 14.63 9.53 -35.46
CA LEU A 133 14.64 8.09 -35.21
C LEU A 133 13.68 7.72 -34.09
N TRP A 134 12.74 6.84 -34.43
CA TRP A 134 11.71 6.35 -33.53
C TRP A 134 11.93 4.86 -33.33
N VAL A 135 12.00 4.43 -32.07
CA VAL A 135 12.07 3.01 -31.73
C VAL A 135 10.75 2.62 -31.09
N SER A 136 10.22 1.48 -31.51
CA SER A 136 9.02 0.92 -30.89
C SER A 136 9.33 -0.42 -30.26
N ASP A 137 8.81 -0.65 -29.05
CA ASP A 137 8.76 -1.97 -28.45
C ASP A 137 7.30 -2.37 -28.22
N PHE A 138 7.01 -3.64 -28.44
CA PHE A 138 5.67 -4.20 -28.22
C PHE A 138 5.71 -5.05 -26.95
N THR A 139 4.96 -4.63 -25.93
CA THR A 139 4.73 -5.44 -24.75
C THR A 139 3.32 -6.01 -24.74
N TYR A 140 3.14 -7.10 -24.00
CA TYR A 140 1.85 -7.77 -23.86
C TYR A 140 1.34 -7.55 -22.44
N VAL A 141 0.17 -6.93 -22.33
CA VAL A 141 -0.48 -6.69 -21.04
C VAL A 141 -1.71 -7.58 -20.95
N THR A 142 -1.71 -8.46 -19.94
CA THR A 142 -2.89 -9.27 -19.62
C THR A 142 -3.92 -8.39 -18.91
N THR A 143 -5.10 -8.27 -19.51
CA THR A 143 -6.25 -7.57 -18.94
C THR A 143 -7.38 -8.57 -18.66
N TRP A 144 -8.40 -8.15 -17.90
CA TRP A 144 -9.59 -8.96 -17.60
C TRP A 144 -10.42 -9.31 -18.86
N GLN A 145 -10.24 -8.56 -19.95
CA GLN A 145 -10.91 -8.78 -21.23
C GLN A 145 -10.05 -9.56 -22.25
N GLY A 146 -8.78 -9.86 -21.91
CA GLY A 146 -7.85 -10.59 -22.79
C GLY A 146 -6.45 -10.01 -22.82
N LEU A 147 -5.60 -10.59 -23.68
CA LEU A 147 -4.23 -10.10 -23.91
C LEU A 147 -4.28 -8.90 -24.86
N VAL A 148 -3.79 -7.75 -24.41
CA VAL A 148 -3.69 -6.53 -25.22
C VAL A 148 -2.23 -6.30 -25.60
N TYR A 149 -2.00 -5.89 -26.85
CA TYR A 149 -0.70 -5.52 -27.38
C TYR A 149 -0.52 -4.02 -27.17
N VAL A 150 0.48 -3.64 -26.37
CA VAL A 150 0.82 -2.23 -26.12
C VAL A 150 2.10 -1.92 -26.88
N ALA A 151 1.99 -1.01 -27.85
CA ALA A 151 3.14 -0.47 -28.56
C ALA A 151 3.63 0.77 -27.82
N PHE A 152 4.85 0.73 -27.29
CA PHE A 152 5.54 1.93 -26.82
C PHE A 152 6.34 2.48 -27.98
N VAL A 153 6.09 3.73 -28.33
CA VAL A 153 6.82 4.44 -29.39
C VAL A 153 7.61 5.56 -28.72
N ILE A 154 8.93 5.54 -28.85
CA ILE A 154 9.84 6.47 -28.19
C ILE A 154 10.73 7.12 -29.25
N ASP A 155 10.82 8.46 -29.20
CA ASP A 155 11.84 9.21 -29.94
C ASP A 155 13.20 8.97 -29.30
N VAL A 156 14.15 8.45 -30.09
CA VAL A 156 15.51 8.15 -29.63
C VAL A 156 16.25 9.41 -29.18
N PHE A 157 15.93 10.58 -29.72
CA PHE A 157 16.50 11.86 -29.26
C PHE A 157 16.10 12.20 -27.82
N ALA A 158 14.90 11.79 -27.38
CA ALA A 158 14.42 12.02 -26.01
C ALA A 158 15.11 11.12 -24.97
N ARG A 159 15.79 10.04 -25.39
CA ARG A 159 16.73 9.33 -24.52
C ARG A 159 17.99 10.17 -24.38
N ARG A 160 18.06 10.97 -23.32
CA ARG A 160 19.33 11.58 -22.87
C ARG A 160 20.38 10.47 -22.72
N ASN A 161 21.42 10.52 -23.55
CA ASN A 161 22.59 9.64 -23.45
C ASN A 161 23.22 9.77 -22.05
N GLY A 162 23.92 8.73 -21.58
CA GLY A 162 24.60 8.75 -20.26
C GLY A 162 25.57 9.93 -20.07
N ASP A 163 26.06 10.53 -21.16
CA ASP A 163 26.90 11.72 -21.16
C ASP A 163 26.17 12.97 -20.61
N ALA A 164 24.87 13.13 -20.92
CA ALA A 164 24.06 14.23 -20.40
C ALA A 164 23.80 14.09 -18.88
N LEU A 165 23.84 12.87 -18.35
CA LEU A 165 23.68 12.63 -16.91
C LEU A 165 24.94 13.03 -16.14
N MET A 166 26.11 12.69 -16.67
CA MET A 166 27.39 13.10 -16.09
C MET A 166 27.52 14.61 -16.09
N GLU A 167 27.08 15.28 -17.15
CA GLU A 167 27.01 16.74 -17.22
C GLU A 167 26.05 17.32 -16.16
N GLN A 168 24.89 16.70 -15.93
CA GLN A 168 23.97 17.12 -14.86
C GLN A 168 24.57 16.93 -13.46
N PHE A 169 25.24 15.81 -13.18
CA PHE A 169 25.91 15.63 -11.89
C PHE A 169 27.10 16.57 -11.71
N GLN A 170 27.79 16.93 -12.79
CA GLN A 170 28.83 17.95 -12.78
C GLN A 170 28.24 19.34 -12.50
N TYR A 171 27.10 19.67 -13.10
CA TYR A 171 26.35 20.89 -12.81
C TYR A 171 25.89 20.93 -11.34
N MET A 172 25.35 19.82 -10.83
CA MET A 172 24.99 19.68 -9.42
C MET A 172 26.20 19.87 -8.52
N ALA A 173 27.35 19.26 -8.84
CA ALA A 173 28.59 19.37 -8.06
C ALA A 173 29.11 20.81 -7.97
N ASN A 174 28.85 21.62 -8.99
CA ASN A 174 29.20 23.04 -9.05
C ASN A 174 28.11 23.98 -8.49
N SER A 175 27.02 23.43 -7.95
CA SER A 175 25.92 24.22 -7.39
C SER A 175 26.38 25.03 -6.17
N PRO A 176 25.89 26.27 -5.98
CA PRO A 176 26.15 27.05 -4.77
C PRO A 176 25.55 26.41 -3.50
N HIS A 177 24.58 25.50 -3.65
CA HIS A 177 23.98 24.79 -2.53
C HIS A 177 24.77 23.54 -2.14
N HIS A 178 25.35 23.55 -0.94
CA HIS A 178 26.22 22.48 -0.44
C HIS A 178 25.62 21.06 -0.52
N LEU A 179 24.33 20.90 -0.24
CA LEU A 179 23.66 19.59 -0.33
C LEU A 179 23.59 19.07 -1.77
N VAL A 180 23.31 19.96 -2.72
CA VAL A 180 23.26 19.64 -4.16
C VAL A 180 24.68 19.33 -4.66
N ALA A 181 25.66 20.17 -4.29
CA ALA A 181 27.07 19.97 -4.60
C ALA A 181 27.60 18.63 -4.11
N SER A 182 27.39 18.32 -2.83
CA SER A 182 27.84 17.05 -2.23
C SER A 182 27.15 15.84 -2.87
N THR A 183 25.88 15.95 -3.25
CA THR A 183 25.13 14.86 -3.89
C THR A 183 25.57 14.64 -5.33
N GLY A 184 25.81 15.72 -6.09
CA GLY A 184 26.41 15.65 -7.42
C GLY A 184 27.78 14.99 -7.40
N ALA A 185 28.67 15.44 -6.50
CA ALA A 185 30.01 14.87 -6.34
C ALA A 185 29.99 13.38 -5.95
N ARG A 186 29.13 12.97 -5.01
CA ARG A 186 28.94 11.55 -4.66
C ARG A 186 28.38 10.73 -5.82
N SER A 187 27.52 11.33 -6.65
CA SER A 187 26.92 10.65 -7.79
C SER A 187 27.95 10.42 -8.89
N LEU A 188 28.84 11.38 -9.17
CA LEU A 188 29.95 11.23 -10.13
C LEU A 188 30.92 10.09 -9.80
N GLN A 189 31.05 9.72 -8.52
CA GLN A 189 31.93 8.63 -8.07
C GLN A 189 31.32 7.23 -8.22
N LYS A 190 30.03 7.11 -8.61
CA LYS A 190 29.35 5.81 -8.72
C LYS A 190 29.70 5.09 -10.02
N GLU A 191 29.66 3.75 -9.98
CA GLU A 191 29.90 2.91 -11.16
C GLU A 191 28.86 3.18 -12.28
N PRO A 192 29.27 3.26 -13.55
CA PRO A 192 28.36 3.53 -14.69
C PRO A 192 27.16 2.59 -14.79
N LYS A 193 27.30 1.32 -14.38
CA LYS A 193 26.21 0.34 -14.40
C LYS A 193 25.08 0.66 -13.41
N LEU A 194 25.41 1.30 -12.28
CA LEU A 194 24.42 1.71 -11.29
C LEU A 194 23.70 3.00 -11.69
N MET A 195 24.26 3.78 -12.61
CA MET A 195 23.69 5.07 -13.00
C MET A 195 22.36 4.95 -13.74
N ALA A 196 22.17 3.89 -14.54
CA ALA A 196 20.89 3.63 -15.19
C ALA A 196 19.76 3.41 -14.17
N ASN A 197 20.04 2.70 -13.08
CA ASN A 197 19.07 2.48 -12.00
C ASN A 197 18.82 3.78 -11.21
N VAL A 198 19.87 4.56 -10.92
CA VAL A 198 19.72 5.88 -10.26
C VAL A 198 18.86 6.80 -11.10
N MET A 199 19.04 6.82 -12.43
CA MET A 199 18.25 7.66 -13.33
C MET A 199 16.79 7.21 -13.38
N ALA A 200 16.53 5.90 -13.48
CA ALA A 200 15.18 5.37 -13.45
C ALA A 200 14.46 5.75 -12.15
N SER A 201 15.14 5.65 -11.00
CA SER A 201 14.58 6.10 -9.72
C SER A 201 14.38 7.61 -9.66
N ALA A 202 15.36 8.41 -10.08
CA ALA A 202 15.25 9.86 -10.09
C ALA A 202 14.07 10.32 -10.96
N GLN A 203 13.95 9.80 -12.18
CA GLN A 203 12.82 10.09 -13.07
C GLN A 203 11.49 9.66 -12.45
N ALA A 204 11.43 8.47 -11.87
CA ALA A 204 10.22 7.99 -11.21
C ALA A 204 9.80 8.90 -10.02
N GLU A 205 10.76 9.43 -9.26
CA GLU A 205 10.50 10.30 -8.12
C GLU A 205 10.26 11.77 -8.51
N THR A 206 10.81 12.26 -9.62
CA THR A 206 10.68 13.66 -10.05
C THR A 206 9.75 13.88 -11.24
N HIS A 207 9.11 12.83 -11.77
CA HIS A 207 8.20 12.93 -12.92
C HIS A 207 7.09 13.99 -12.76
N MET A 208 6.65 14.25 -11.53
CA MET A 208 5.72 15.35 -11.21
C MET A 208 6.18 16.73 -11.70
N LEU A 209 7.50 16.96 -11.81
CA LEU A 209 8.10 18.20 -12.30
C LEU A 209 7.97 18.36 -13.83
N ASP A 210 7.56 17.33 -14.57
CA ASP A 210 7.37 17.45 -16.02
C ASP A 210 6.13 18.31 -16.36
N SER A 211 5.19 18.42 -15.40
CA SER A 211 4.01 19.29 -15.49
C SER A 211 4.42 20.75 -15.71
N GLY A 212 4.01 21.34 -16.85
CA GLY A 212 4.29 22.75 -17.17
C GLY A 212 3.82 23.69 -16.06
N ARG A 213 2.59 23.50 -15.56
CA ARG A 213 2.04 24.32 -14.46
C ARG A 213 2.88 24.28 -13.19
N LEU A 214 3.43 23.12 -12.86
CA LEU A 214 4.27 22.98 -11.67
C LEU A 214 5.63 23.66 -11.87
N ARG A 215 6.20 23.57 -13.08
CA ARG A 215 7.43 24.29 -13.42
C ARG A 215 7.25 25.80 -13.37
N ASP A 216 6.13 26.29 -13.91
CA ASP A 216 5.80 27.71 -13.86
C ASP A 216 5.65 28.18 -12.40
N SER A 217 4.93 27.40 -11.57
CA SER A 217 4.79 27.66 -10.14
C SER A 217 6.09 27.59 -9.34
N LEU A 218 7.10 26.84 -9.80
CA LEU A 218 8.40 26.71 -9.14
C LEU A 218 9.44 27.72 -9.67
N SER A 219 9.09 28.51 -10.68
CA SER A 219 10.03 29.44 -11.32
C SER A 219 10.33 30.68 -10.47
N VAL A 220 9.36 31.10 -9.65
CA VAL A 220 9.43 32.27 -8.77
C VAL A 220 8.80 31.90 -7.43
N SER A 221 9.33 32.46 -6.34
CA SER A 221 8.77 32.31 -4.99
C SER A 221 8.54 33.68 -4.38
N ASP A 222 7.31 33.96 -3.98
CA ASP A 222 6.90 35.24 -3.37
C ASP A 222 6.89 35.19 -1.83
N PHE A 223 7.11 33.99 -1.25
CA PHE A 223 7.10 33.77 0.20
C PHE A 223 8.18 32.78 0.64
N ASP A 224 8.58 32.83 1.91
CA ASP A 224 9.32 31.78 2.60
C ASP A 224 8.42 31.15 3.68
N PHE A 225 8.55 29.85 3.93
CA PHE A 225 7.89 29.17 5.03
C PHE A 225 8.33 29.71 6.41
N GLY A 226 9.50 30.35 6.50
CA GLY A 226 9.94 31.07 7.70
C GLY A 226 9.08 32.30 8.03
N ASP A 227 8.51 32.95 7.00
CA ASP A 227 7.71 34.17 7.17
C ASP A 227 6.36 33.89 7.84
N LEU A 228 5.92 32.62 7.86
CA LEU A 228 4.70 32.20 8.56
C LEU A 228 4.72 32.52 10.06
N LYS A 229 5.89 32.70 10.66
CA LYS A 229 6.03 33.06 12.08
C LYS A 229 5.97 34.56 12.34
N THR A 230 6.37 35.36 11.37
CA THR A 230 6.55 36.81 11.52
C THR A 230 5.37 37.58 10.95
N ASN A 231 4.86 37.15 9.80
CA ASN A 231 3.82 37.84 9.04
C ASN A 231 2.53 37.00 9.00
N PRO A 232 1.35 37.61 9.21
CA PRO A 232 0.08 36.93 9.05
C PRO A 232 -0.14 36.57 7.58
N THR A 233 0.17 35.32 7.22
CA THR A 233 0.09 34.81 5.85
C THR A 233 -0.75 33.54 5.84
N SER A 234 -1.63 33.39 4.86
CA SER A 234 -2.43 32.18 4.65
C SER A 234 -2.07 31.58 3.30
N ILE A 235 -1.63 30.32 3.31
CA ILE A 235 -1.23 29.57 2.12
C ILE A 235 -2.30 28.50 1.87
N PHE A 236 -2.92 28.54 0.70
CA PHE A 236 -3.89 27.55 0.27
C PHE A 236 -3.27 26.65 -0.81
N LEU A 237 -3.18 25.36 -0.51
CA LEU A 237 -2.71 24.35 -1.47
C LEU A 237 -3.92 23.65 -2.09
N ILE A 238 -4.39 24.19 -3.21
CA ILE A 238 -5.59 23.71 -3.89
C ILE A 238 -5.18 22.75 -5.01
N LEU A 239 -5.52 21.48 -4.85
CA LEU A 239 -5.28 20.43 -5.84
C LEU A 239 -6.60 19.79 -6.25
N PRO A 240 -6.86 19.65 -7.57
CA PRO A 240 -8.01 18.90 -8.06
C PRO A 240 -7.99 17.46 -7.55
N ALA A 241 -9.17 16.93 -7.16
CA ALA A 241 -9.30 15.59 -6.61
C ALA A 241 -8.80 14.49 -7.57
N ASP A 242 -8.96 14.67 -8.89
CA ASP A 242 -8.50 13.75 -9.94
C ASP A 242 -6.97 13.72 -10.07
N ARG A 243 -6.25 14.64 -9.40
CA ARG A 243 -4.80 14.81 -9.50
C ARG A 243 -4.07 14.61 -8.18
N LEU A 244 -4.78 14.28 -7.10
CA LEU A 244 -4.18 14.08 -5.78
C LEU A 244 -3.10 13.00 -5.80
N ASP A 245 -3.34 11.85 -6.43
CA ASP A 245 -2.34 10.78 -6.48
C ASP A 245 -1.05 11.21 -7.22
N ALA A 246 -1.20 11.93 -8.34
CA ALA A 246 -0.09 12.38 -9.18
C ALA A 246 0.79 13.44 -8.50
N PHE A 247 0.19 14.30 -7.66
CA PHE A 247 0.90 15.39 -6.98
C PHE A 247 1.01 15.22 -5.46
N SER A 248 0.56 14.09 -4.90
CA SER A 248 0.63 13.75 -3.47
C SER A 248 2.05 13.92 -2.93
N ARG A 249 3.05 13.49 -3.70
CA ARG A 249 4.47 13.65 -3.38
C ARG A 249 4.90 15.11 -3.29
N PHE A 250 4.36 15.99 -4.14
CA PHE A 250 4.69 17.41 -4.17
C PHE A 250 4.08 18.11 -2.97
N LEU A 251 2.80 17.82 -2.72
CA LEU A 251 2.09 18.31 -1.55
C LEU A 251 2.79 17.87 -0.26
N ARG A 252 3.17 16.60 -0.17
CA ARG A 252 3.97 16.07 0.92
C ARG A 252 5.29 16.81 1.08
N LEU A 253 6.01 17.09 -0.01
CA LEU A 253 7.26 17.84 0.04
C LEU A 253 7.03 19.25 0.60
N LEU A 254 6.03 19.98 0.10
CA LEU A 254 5.71 21.32 0.58
C LEU A 254 5.35 21.31 2.08
N VAL A 255 4.47 20.41 2.50
CA VAL A 255 4.06 20.28 3.91
C VAL A 255 5.26 19.91 4.79
N GLN A 256 6.10 18.97 4.36
CA GLN A 256 7.31 18.61 5.11
C GLN A 256 8.31 19.76 5.21
N GLN A 257 8.52 20.52 4.13
CA GLN A 257 9.39 21.70 4.17
C GLN A 257 8.83 22.76 5.11
N ALA A 258 7.53 23.07 5.00
CA ALA A 258 6.87 24.04 5.87
C ALA A 258 7.02 23.67 7.35
N ILE A 259 6.74 22.42 7.73
CA ILE A 259 6.89 21.94 9.11
C ILE A 259 8.36 21.98 9.54
N THR A 260 9.28 21.56 8.67
CA THR A 260 10.72 21.51 9.01
C THR A 260 11.31 22.90 9.24
N VAL A 261 11.02 23.86 8.35
CA VAL A 261 11.49 25.25 8.49
C VAL A 261 10.92 25.87 9.76
N ASN A 262 9.63 25.66 10.02
CA ASN A 262 8.98 26.18 11.22
C ASN A 262 9.46 25.49 12.51
N ALA A 263 9.91 24.24 12.46
CA ALA A 263 10.45 23.53 13.62
C ALA A 263 11.90 23.91 13.96
N ARG A 264 12.71 24.35 12.98
CA ARG A 264 14.14 24.66 13.18
C ARG A 264 14.39 25.93 14.00
N ASN A 265 13.62 26.99 13.77
CA ASN A 265 13.82 28.28 14.44
C ASN A 265 13.00 28.37 15.72
N VAL A 266 13.50 27.77 16.81
CA VAL A 266 12.85 27.74 18.13
C VAL A 266 12.89 29.11 18.83
N ALA A 267 13.90 29.94 18.52
CA ALA A 267 14.10 31.24 19.16
C ALA A 267 12.97 32.24 18.85
N ASP A 268 12.42 32.18 17.63
CA ASP A 268 11.34 33.05 17.20
C ASP A 268 10.00 32.34 17.37
N LYS A 269 9.40 32.50 18.55
CA LYS A 269 8.05 31.96 18.81
C LYS A 269 7.00 32.92 18.28
N PRO A 270 6.10 32.49 17.38
CA PRO A 270 5.09 33.36 16.83
C PRO A 270 4.05 33.75 17.91
N LYS A 271 3.45 34.94 17.78
CA LYS A 271 2.41 35.43 18.72
C LYS A 271 1.18 34.52 18.76
N LYS A 272 0.85 33.92 17.61
CA LYS A 272 -0.18 32.91 17.45
C LYS A 272 0.45 31.69 16.79
N PRO A 273 0.03 30.47 17.15
CA PRO A 273 0.57 29.27 16.51
C PRO A 273 0.24 29.26 15.01
N VAL A 274 1.18 28.75 14.21
CA VAL A 274 0.98 28.51 12.78
C VAL A 274 0.11 27.27 12.63
N LEU A 275 -1.08 27.45 12.06
CA LEU A 275 -2.07 26.39 11.89
C LEU A 275 -1.90 25.69 10.54
N PHE A 276 -1.67 24.39 10.58
CA PHE A 276 -1.69 23.50 9.43
C PHE A 276 -3.01 22.73 9.42
N ILE A 277 -3.82 22.93 8.38
CA ILE A 277 -5.04 22.14 8.15
C ILE A 277 -4.75 21.20 6.99
N LEU A 278 -4.74 19.89 7.26
CA LEU A 278 -4.51 18.86 6.27
C LEU A 278 -5.84 18.14 6.01
N ASP A 279 -6.50 18.55 4.93
CA ASP A 279 -7.65 17.83 4.41
C ASP A 279 -7.17 16.48 3.86
N GLU A 280 -7.88 15.40 4.22
CA GLU A 280 -7.49 14.02 3.93
C GLU A 280 -5.99 13.74 4.17
N MET A 281 -5.52 13.94 5.40
CA MET A 281 -4.13 13.72 5.79
C MET A 281 -3.54 12.36 5.32
N PRO A 282 -4.27 11.23 5.32
CA PRO A 282 -3.77 9.95 4.83
C PRO A 282 -3.33 9.97 3.35
N ALA A 283 -3.90 10.85 2.51
CA ALA A 283 -3.51 10.99 1.10
C ALA A 283 -2.07 11.48 0.92
N LEU A 284 -1.49 12.15 1.93
CA LEU A 284 -0.09 12.60 1.93
C LEU A 284 0.91 11.46 2.22
N GLY A 285 0.40 10.32 2.70
CA GLY A 285 1.22 9.25 3.26
C GLY A 285 1.91 9.64 4.58
N ARG A 286 2.84 8.79 5.04
CA ARG A 286 3.43 8.91 6.38
C ARG A 286 4.30 10.16 6.52
N LEU A 287 3.88 11.13 7.32
CA LEU A 287 4.65 12.33 7.63
C LEU A 287 5.61 12.10 8.80
N SER A 288 6.82 11.61 8.52
CA SER A 288 7.81 11.24 9.56
C SER A 288 8.22 12.37 10.50
N MET A 289 8.27 13.63 10.01
CA MET A 289 8.58 14.78 10.87
C MET A 289 7.47 15.03 11.90
N VAL A 290 6.23 14.73 11.54
CA VAL A 290 5.10 14.90 12.44
C VAL A 290 5.22 13.89 13.60
N GLU A 291 5.57 12.65 13.27
CA GLU A 291 5.84 11.59 14.22
C GLU A 291 6.95 11.90 15.23
N GLN A 292 8.08 12.40 14.73
CA GLN A 292 9.25 12.69 15.56
C GLN A 292 9.06 13.93 16.43
N ALA A 293 8.23 14.87 15.99
CA ALA A 293 8.09 16.18 16.63
C ALA A 293 6.81 16.34 17.47
N TYR A 294 5.92 15.34 17.57
CA TYR A 294 4.61 15.46 18.23
C TYR A 294 4.64 16.21 19.57
N GLY A 295 5.52 15.81 20.49
CA GLY A 295 5.63 16.46 21.80
C GLY A 295 6.32 17.83 21.78
N LEU A 296 6.99 18.20 20.70
CA LEU A 296 7.78 19.42 20.56
C LEU A 296 7.09 20.50 19.71
N MET A 297 6.08 20.14 18.90
CA MET A 297 5.38 21.07 18.00
C MET A 297 4.75 22.26 18.72
N ALA A 298 4.14 22.02 19.90
CA ALA A 298 3.59 23.08 20.73
C ALA A 298 4.68 24.08 21.18
N GLY A 299 5.90 23.58 21.44
CA GLY A 299 7.07 24.40 21.74
C GLY A 299 7.49 25.28 20.57
N PHE A 300 7.39 24.77 19.35
CA PHE A 300 7.72 25.49 18.11
C PHE A 300 6.65 26.48 17.64
N GLY A 301 5.49 26.52 18.33
CA GLY A 301 4.36 27.36 17.93
C GLY A 301 3.66 26.84 16.69
N ILE A 302 3.58 25.53 16.52
CA ILE A 302 2.89 24.87 15.41
C ILE A 302 1.64 24.17 15.94
N GLN A 303 0.52 24.30 15.22
CA GLN A 303 -0.69 23.53 15.43
C GLN A 303 -1.02 22.74 14.17
N LEU A 304 -1.37 21.47 14.33
CA LEU A 304 -1.74 20.58 13.23
C LEU A 304 -3.17 20.08 13.43
N TRP A 305 -4.00 20.26 12.41
CA TRP A 305 -5.34 19.73 12.31
C TRP A 305 -5.38 18.74 11.13
N GLY A 306 -5.21 17.45 11.43
CA GLY A 306 -5.29 16.37 10.43
C GLY A 306 -6.71 15.82 10.34
N ILE A 307 -7.28 15.82 9.14
CA ILE A 307 -8.62 15.26 8.88
C ILE A 307 -8.44 13.88 8.24
N THR A 308 -9.19 12.89 8.72
CA THR A 308 -9.16 11.51 8.22
C THR A 308 -10.60 10.98 8.11
N GLN A 309 -10.89 10.09 7.15
CA GLN A 309 -12.25 9.51 7.03
C GLN A 309 -12.55 8.50 8.14
N ASP A 310 -11.57 7.66 8.46
CA ASP A 310 -11.68 6.64 9.50
C ASP A 310 -10.31 6.33 10.13
N LEU A 311 -10.32 5.64 11.27
CA LEU A 311 -9.08 5.24 11.94
C LEU A 311 -8.31 4.15 11.17
N CYS A 312 -9.00 3.37 10.32
CA CYS A 312 -8.36 2.31 9.54
C CYS A 312 -7.39 2.88 8.50
N GLN A 313 -7.73 4.00 7.85
CA GLN A 313 -6.85 4.73 6.94
C GLN A 313 -5.62 5.26 7.68
N LEU A 314 -5.82 5.87 8.85
CA LEU A 314 -4.72 6.38 9.65
C LEU A 314 -3.78 5.23 10.06
N ARG A 315 -4.33 4.09 10.50
CA ARG A 315 -3.58 2.88 10.84
C ARG A 315 -2.82 2.30 9.63
N ARG A 316 -3.38 2.36 8.42
CA ARG A 316 -2.66 1.91 7.20
C ARG A 316 -1.43 2.76 6.90
N VAL A 317 -1.48 4.06 7.19
CA VAL A 317 -0.39 4.99 6.88
C VAL A 317 0.68 4.99 7.99
N TYR A 318 0.27 4.98 9.25
CA TYR A 318 1.17 5.12 10.40
C TYR A 318 1.45 3.80 11.13
N GLY A 319 0.82 2.69 10.73
CA GLY A 319 1.02 1.40 11.40
C GLY A 319 0.47 1.43 12.81
N GLU A 320 1.23 0.93 13.78
CA GLU A 320 0.87 0.92 15.20
C GLU A 320 1.08 2.30 15.88
N ASP A 321 1.84 3.21 15.24
CA ASP A 321 2.15 4.54 15.79
C ASP A 321 0.94 5.50 15.71
N TYR A 322 -0.16 5.09 15.04
CA TYR A 322 -1.36 5.91 14.88
C TYR A 322 -2.04 6.26 16.22
N GLU A 323 -1.96 5.40 17.24
CA GLU A 323 -2.57 5.69 18.55
C GLU A 323 -1.84 6.84 19.24
N SER A 324 -0.52 6.91 19.07
CA SER A 324 0.29 8.02 19.57
C SER A 324 -0.10 9.35 18.93
N PHE A 325 -0.57 9.35 17.67
CA PHE A 325 -1.10 10.56 17.04
C PHE A 325 -2.31 11.12 17.78
N ILE A 326 -3.27 10.24 18.08
CA ILE A 326 -4.51 10.62 18.75
C ILE A 326 -4.24 10.98 20.21
N ALA A 327 -3.39 10.23 20.90
CA ALA A 327 -3.05 10.47 22.30
C ALA A 327 -2.33 11.81 22.54
N ASN A 328 -1.51 12.26 21.57
CA ASN A 328 -0.83 13.56 21.64
C ASN A 328 -1.66 14.71 21.06
N SER A 329 -2.90 14.44 20.60
CA SER A 329 -3.79 15.48 20.10
C SER A 329 -4.51 16.17 21.26
N GLY A 330 -4.33 17.48 21.41
CA GLY A 330 -5.02 18.26 22.46
C GLY A 330 -6.54 18.33 22.27
N ALA A 331 -7.02 18.07 21.05
CA ALA A 331 -8.44 17.93 20.75
C ALA A 331 -8.65 16.93 19.62
N VAL A 332 -9.73 16.15 19.72
CA VAL A 332 -10.16 15.18 18.71
C VAL A 332 -11.64 15.40 18.42
N ALA A 333 -11.98 15.62 17.16
CA ALA A 333 -13.35 15.77 16.69
C ALA A 333 -13.78 14.51 15.91
N TYR A 334 -14.84 13.85 16.39
CA TYR A 334 -15.42 12.68 15.76
C TYR A 334 -16.79 13.02 15.16
N PHE A 335 -16.91 12.85 13.85
CA PHE A 335 -18.09 13.24 13.06
C PHE A 335 -19.08 12.09 12.81
N GLY A 336 -18.80 10.89 13.33
CA GLY A 336 -19.52 9.66 12.98
C GLY A 336 -18.76 8.86 11.93
N SER A 337 -18.67 7.54 12.13
CA SER A 337 -18.03 6.62 11.20
C SER A 337 -18.85 5.32 11.14
N PRO A 338 -19.00 4.70 9.94
CA PRO A 338 -19.62 3.38 9.83
C PRO A 338 -18.70 2.25 10.33
N ASP A 339 -17.40 2.53 10.48
CA ASP A 339 -16.39 1.53 10.82
C ASP A 339 -16.47 1.06 12.27
N LYS A 340 -16.37 -0.26 12.46
CA LYS A 340 -16.42 -0.90 13.78
C LYS A 340 -15.25 -0.44 14.66
N THR A 341 -14.02 -0.49 14.13
CA THR A 341 -12.81 -0.17 14.89
C THR A 341 -12.85 1.26 15.41
N SER A 342 -13.24 2.21 14.56
CA SER A 342 -13.41 3.62 14.93
C SER A 342 -14.46 3.79 16.02
N THR A 343 -15.63 3.18 15.87
CA THR A 343 -16.70 3.30 16.89
C THR A 343 -16.34 2.68 18.24
N GLU A 344 -15.64 1.54 18.25
CA GLU A 344 -15.20 0.89 19.49
C GLU A 344 -14.12 1.71 20.20
N TYR A 345 -13.17 2.24 19.44
CA TYR A 345 -12.11 3.11 19.97
C TYR A 345 -12.69 4.35 20.64
N PHE A 346 -13.56 5.09 19.95
CA PHE A 346 -14.13 6.33 20.50
C PHE A 346 -15.15 6.08 21.61
N ALA A 347 -15.88 4.95 21.59
CA ALA A 347 -16.73 4.56 22.71
C ALA A 347 -15.91 4.27 23.97
N ALA A 348 -14.78 3.55 23.83
CA ALA A 348 -13.86 3.31 24.93
C ALA A 348 -13.23 4.62 25.44
N ALA A 349 -12.84 5.52 24.53
CA ALA A 349 -12.26 6.83 24.88
C ALA A 349 -13.24 7.73 25.65
N CYS A 350 -14.56 7.58 25.44
CA CYS A 350 -15.56 8.32 26.21
C CYS A 350 -15.62 7.86 27.68
N GLY A 351 -15.25 6.61 27.97
CA GLY A 351 -15.34 6.03 29.31
C GLY A 351 -16.77 5.71 29.77
N THR A 352 -16.93 5.59 31.08
CA THR A 352 -18.20 5.14 31.71
C THR A 352 -18.69 6.13 32.75
N THR A 353 -20.00 6.19 32.93
CA THR A 353 -20.66 6.97 33.97
C THR A 353 -21.53 6.08 34.84
N THR A 354 -21.89 6.56 36.02
CA THR A 354 -22.84 5.89 36.92
C THR A 354 -24.24 6.43 36.66
N VAL A 355 -25.16 5.55 36.28
CA VAL A 355 -26.58 5.86 36.09
C VAL A 355 -27.37 5.32 37.28
N TRP A 356 -28.16 6.19 37.88
CA TRP A 356 -29.10 5.84 38.93
C TRP A 356 -30.41 5.35 38.31
N ASN A 357 -30.72 4.08 38.54
CA ASN A 357 -31.98 3.47 38.17
C ASN A 357 -32.96 3.65 39.31
N PHE A 358 -34.04 4.39 39.04
CA PHE A 358 -35.16 4.58 39.94
C PHE A 358 -36.30 3.69 39.42
N SER A 359 -36.64 2.65 40.17
CA SER A 359 -37.78 1.79 39.85
C SER A 359 -38.81 1.89 40.96
N SER A 360 -40.00 2.37 40.62
CA SER A 360 -41.17 2.37 41.49
C SER A 360 -42.11 1.26 41.04
N ALA A 361 -42.47 0.37 41.96
CA ALA A 361 -43.46 -0.67 41.72
C ALA A 361 -44.65 -0.46 42.65
N VAL A 362 -45.84 -0.62 42.08
CA VAL A 362 -47.12 -0.54 42.81
C VAL A 362 -47.75 -1.92 42.76
N SER A 363 -47.94 -2.53 43.91
CA SER A 363 -48.62 -3.82 44.03
C SER A 363 -49.91 -3.65 44.82
N SER A 364 -51.03 -3.96 44.18
CA SER A 364 -52.34 -3.96 44.83
C SER A 364 -52.74 -5.40 45.12
N ALA A 365 -52.89 -5.73 46.40
CA ALA A 365 -53.40 -7.01 46.85
C ALA A 365 -54.88 -6.86 47.25
N PHE A 366 -55.73 -7.69 46.67
CA PHE A 366 -57.13 -7.82 47.08
C PHE A 366 -57.25 -8.99 48.04
N THR A 367 -57.68 -8.72 49.27
CA THR A 367 -57.93 -9.73 50.28
C THR A 367 -59.42 -9.78 50.58
N SER A 368 -60.07 -10.88 50.17
CA SER A 368 -61.42 -11.23 50.58
C SER A 368 -61.34 -12.30 51.66
N ASN A 369 -61.89 -12.00 52.84
CA ASN A 369 -61.97 -12.98 53.92
C ASN A 369 -63.44 -13.26 54.23
N THR A 370 -63.81 -14.54 54.25
CA THR A 370 -65.16 -14.97 54.57
C THR A 370 -65.13 -15.66 55.92
N SER A 371 -65.77 -15.07 56.92
CA SER A 371 -65.96 -15.70 58.24
C SER A 371 -67.43 -16.05 58.44
N LYS A 372 -67.72 -16.84 59.47
CA LYS A 372 -69.07 -17.37 59.75
C LYS A 372 -70.13 -16.26 59.98
N ASP A 373 -69.68 -15.03 60.24
CA ASP A 373 -70.52 -13.88 60.58
C ASP A 373 -70.43 -12.71 59.57
N GLY A 374 -69.79 -12.88 58.40
CA GLY A 374 -69.81 -11.88 57.33
C GLY A 374 -68.66 -11.93 56.33
N TYR A 375 -68.87 -11.24 55.20
CA TYR A 375 -67.88 -11.04 54.14
C TYR A 375 -67.17 -9.70 54.31
N SER A 376 -65.83 -9.69 54.40
CA SER A 376 -65.04 -8.47 54.35
C SER A 376 -64.03 -8.52 53.20
N SER A 377 -63.98 -7.43 52.43
CA SER A 377 -63.00 -7.25 51.36
C SER A 377 -62.20 -5.99 51.61
N GLY A 378 -60.88 -6.12 51.64
CA GLY A 378 -59.93 -5.02 51.69
C GLY A 378 -59.06 -5.00 50.44
N THR A 379 -58.72 -3.80 49.95
CA THR A 379 -57.68 -3.64 48.93
C THR A 379 -56.51 -2.92 49.58
N THR A 380 -55.33 -3.54 49.59
CA THR A 380 -54.10 -2.93 50.08
C THR A 380 -53.22 -2.59 48.89
N THR A 381 -52.82 -1.34 48.77
CA THR A 381 -51.85 -0.91 47.75
C THR A 381 -50.51 -0.65 48.42
N THR A 382 -49.48 -1.37 48.00
CA THR A 382 -48.11 -1.24 48.48
C THR A 382 -47.29 -0.54 47.40
N TYR A 383 -46.64 0.56 47.77
CA TYR A 383 -45.68 1.28 46.93
C TYR A 383 -44.28 0.87 47.37
N SER A 384 -43.47 0.35 46.44
CA SER A 384 -42.07 0.03 46.68
C SER A 384 -41.19 0.83 45.72
N ASP A 385 -40.35 1.69 46.26
CA ASP A 385 -39.35 2.44 45.52
C ASP A 385 -37.97 1.80 45.73
N ASN A 386 -37.32 1.44 44.63
CA ASN A 386 -35.96 0.92 44.63
C ASN A 386 -35.04 1.88 43.86
N ARG A 387 -33.87 2.14 44.45
CA ARG A 387 -32.82 3.00 43.89
C ARG A 387 -31.54 2.18 43.76
N ALA A 388 -31.09 1.96 42.54
CA ALA A 388 -29.89 1.20 42.26
C ALA A 388 -28.92 2.02 41.40
N ALA A 389 -27.64 2.05 41.76
CA ALA A 389 -26.59 2.56 40.90
C ALA A 389 -26.14 1.46 39.94
N SER A 390 -26.02 1.78 38.66
CA SER A 390 -25.45 0.89 37.64
C SER A 390 -24.42 1.65 36.80
N GLN A 391 -23.36 0.96 36.37
CA GLN A 391 -22.37 1.54 35.46
C GLN A 391 -22.88 1.45 34.02
N ARG A 392 -22.77 2.55 33.26
CA ARG A 392 -23.14 2.64 31.85
C ARG A 392 -22.00 3.29 31.06
N ASN A 393 -21.74 2.81 29.85
CA ASN A 393 -20.83 3.51 28.93
C ASN A 393 -21.43 4.87 28.55
N LEU A 394 -20.60 5.91 28.49
CA LEU A 394 -21.07 7.25 28.10
C LEU A 394 -21.55 7.29 26.65
N ALA A 395 -20.95 6.47 25.80
CA ALA A 395 -21.43 6.22 24.44
C ALA A 395 -21.26 4.74 24.12
N TYR A 396 -22.24 4.14 23.46
CA TYR A 396 -22.10 2.81 22.88
C TYR A 396 -21.64 2.87 21.42
N PRO A 397 -20.90 1.86 20.91
CA PRO A 397 -20.46 1.85 19.51
C PRO A 397 -21.61 1.98 18.50
N ASP A 398 -22.79 1.43 18.80
CA ASP A 398 -23.99 1.53 17.96
C ASP A 398 -24.66 2.90 18.02
N GLU A 399 -24.54 3.63 19.14
CA GLU A 399 -24.95 5.04 19.26
C GLU A 399 -24.02 5.93 18.43
N LEU A 400 -22.70 5.71 18.51
CA LEU A 400 -21.70 6.46 17.72
C LEU A 400 -21.77 6.18 16.22
N ARG A 401 -22.20 4.99 15.81
CA ARG A 401 -22.45 4.65 14.40
C ARG A 401 -23.67 5.38 13.84
N ARG A 402 -24.67 5.64 14.68
CA ARG A 402 -25.93 6.30 14.33
C ARG A 402 -25.91 7.79 14.71
N LEU A 403 -24.71 8.37 14.86
CA LEU A 403 -24.57 9.76 15.25
C LEU A 403 -25.25 10.67 14.20
N PRO A 404 -26.18 11.55 14.63
CA PRO A 404 -26.86 12.45 13.70
C PRO A 404 -25.89 13.38 12.96
N LEU A 405 -26.24 13.73 11.71
CA LEU A 405 -25.42 14.59 10.86
C LEU A 405 -25.26 16.02 11.37
N ASP A 406 -26.05 16.46 12.35
CA ASP A 406 -25.94 17.76 13.03
C ASP A 406 -25.16 17.68 14.35
N ARG A 407 -24.62 16.50 14.70
CA ARG A 407 -23.86 16.27 15.94
C ARG A 407 -22.42 15.87 15.64
N GLN A 408 -21.57 16.09 16.65
CA GLN A 408 -20.19 15.59 16.71
C GLN A 408 -19.81 15.31 18.16
N LEU A 409 -18.90 14.38 18.35
CA LEU A 409 -18.26 14.13 19.64
C LEU A 409 -16.93 14.88 19.65
N LEU A 410 -16.71 15.69 20.69
CA LEU A 410 -15.45 16.38 20.94
C LEU A 410 -14.78 15.79 22.18
N LEU A 411 -13.54 15.33 22.01
CA LEU A 411 -12.66 14.94 23.10
C LEU A 411 -11.59 16.01 23.22
N ILE A 412 -11.61 16.79 24.30
CA ILE A 412 -10.61 17.82 24.58
C ILE A 412 -9.80 17.35 25.77
N GLU A 413 -8.48 17.56 25.71
CA GLU A 413 -7.58 17.18 26.78
C GLU A 413 -8.06 17.73 28.13
N ASN A 414 -8.06 16.88 29.16
CA ASN A 414 -8.48 17.21 30.52
C ASN A 414 -9.96 17.64 30.67
N MET A 415 -10.82 17.35 29.68
CA MET A 415 -12.25 17.60 29.74
C MET A 415 -13.06 16.31 29.57
N ASN A 416 -14.28 16.30 30.11
CA ASN A 416 -15.24 15.25 29.80
C ASN A 416 -15.60 15.29 28.31
N PRO A 417 -15.94 14.14 27.69
CA PRO A 417 -16.44 14.11 26.32
C PRO A 417 -17.64 15.04 26.13
N ILE A 418 -17.61 15.87 25.07
CA ILE A 418 -18.65 16.85 24.77
C ILE A 418 -19.41 16.41 23.53
N MET A 419 -20.72 16.24 23.65
CA MET A 419 -21.62 16.09 22.51
C MET A 419 -21.98 17.48 21.96
N ALA A 420 -21.33 17.90 20.88
CA ALA A 420 -21.51 19.23 20.29
C ALA A 420 -22.52 19.21 19.12
N LYS A 421 -23.18 20.35 18.89
CA LYS A 421 -24.02 20.59 17.71
C LYS A 421 -23.16 21.26 16.64
N LYS A 422 -23.24 20.76 15.40
CA LYS A 422 -22.58 21.35 14.24
C LYS A 422 -23.41 22.49 13.70
N ILE A 423 -22.72 23.56 13.30
CA ILE A 423 -23.30 24.71 12.61
C ILE A 423 -22.77 24.65 11.18
N ARG A 424 -23.67 24.65 10.20
CA ARG A 424 -23.30 24.76 8.79
C ARG A 424 -23.06 26.23 8.49
N TRP A 425 -21.85 26.58 8.10
CA TRP A 425 -21.43 27.98 7.94
C TRP A 425 -22.33 28.77 6.98
N TYR A 426 -22.88 28.12 5.94
CA TYR A 426 -23.76 28.75 4.94
C TYR A 426 -25.21 28.90 5.40
N GLU A 427 -25.63 28.23 6.49
CA GLU A 427 -26.97 28.39 7.09
C GLU A 427 -26.97 29.46 8.19
N ASP A 428 -25.78 29.91 8.61
CA ASP A 428 -25.60 30.88 9.67
C ASP A 428 -25.46 32.29 9.10
N GLU A 429 -26.25 33.24 9.62
CA GLU A 429 -26.30 34.61 9.09
C GLU A 429 -24.96 35.36 9.28
N GLU A 430 -24.20 35.07 10.32
CA GLU A 430 -22.92 35.74 10.59
C GLU A 430 -21.78 35.12 9.77
N LEU A 431 -21.75 33.78 9.68
CA LEU A 431 -20.68 33.06 8.98
C LEU A 431 -20.85 33.05 7.45
N SER A 432 -22.08 33.07 6.95
CA SER A 432 -22.36 33.04 5.50
C SER A 432 -21.80 34.28 4.78
N VAL A 433 -21.73 35.42 5.46
CA VAL A 433 -21.14 36.66 4.92
C VAL A 433 -19.61 36.58 4.78
N MET A 434 -18.96 35.65 5.50
CA MET A 434 -17.50 35.50 5.49
C MET A 434 -16.98 34.59 4.36
N GLY A 435 -17.85 33.93 3.60
CA GLY A 435 -17.46 32.96 2.58
C GLY A 435 -18.31 33.03 1.31
N VAL A 436 -17.73 32.62 0.19
CA VAL A 436 -18.48 32.46 -1.06
C VAL A 436 -19.02 31.04 -1.12
N ASN A 437 -20.35 30.89 -1.07
CA ASN A 437 -20.98 29.57 -1.14
C ASN A 437 -20.96 29.06 -2.59
N THR A 438 -19.99 28.24 -2.93
CA THR A 438 -19.86 27.60 -4.25
C THR A 438 -20.92 26.52 -4.51
N HIS A 439 -21.67 26.10 -3.48
CA HIS A 439 -22.83 25.19 -3.62
C HIS A 439 -24.15 25.93 -3.81
N ALA A 440 -24.17 27.27 -3.66
CA ALA A 440 -25.35 28.06 -3.95
C ALA A 440 -25.49 28.23 -5.47
N ARG A 441 -26.32 27.37 -6.07
CA ARG A 441 -27.04 27.49 -7.36
C ARG A 441 -26.33 27.00 -8.63
N GLU A 442 -26.67 25.77 -9.04
CA GLU A 442 -26.87 25.41 -10.46
C GLU A 442 -28.27 25.87 -10.97
N ASP A 443 -29.15 26.37 -10.09
CA ASP A 443 -30.52 26.79 -10.45
C ASP A 443 -30.67 28.27 -10.86
N GLU A 444 -29.59 29.06 -10.88
CA GLU A 444 -29.58 30.47 -11.37
C GLU A 444 -28.52 30.70 -12.46
N ALA A 445 -28.15 29.65 -13.20
CA ALA A 445 -27.10 29.72 -14.24
C ALA A 445 -27.51 30.43 -15.55
N ASP A 446 -28.63 31.17 -15.58
CA ASP A 446 -29.09 31.89 -16.77
C ASP A 446 -28.82 33.41 -16.74
N ASN A 447 -28.11 33.97 -15.76
CA ASN A 447 -27.89 35.42 -15.77
C ASN A 447 -26.63 35.97 -15.06
N VAL A 448 -25.50 35.26 -15.08
CA VAL A 448 -24.22 35.84 -14.68
C VAL A 448 -23.22 35.74 -15.83
N ASP A 449 -23.01 36.89 -16.48
CA ASP A 449 -21.99 37.10 -17.50
C ASP A 449 -20.61 36.63 -17.02
N ILE A 450 -20.05 35.65 -17.73
CA ILE A 450 -18.72 35.09 -17.53
C ILE A 450 -17.67 36.07 -18.09
N GLN A 451 -17.58 37.26 -17.51
CA GLN A 451 -16.53 38.23 -17.84
C GLN A 451 -15.71 38.72 -16.62
N ASN A 452 -16.19 38.57 -15.39
CA ASN A 452 -15.52 39.20 -14.24
C ASN A 452 -14.53 38.32 -13.44
N VAL A 453 -14.07 37.18 -13.97
CA VAL A 453 -13.01 36.38 -13.31
C VAL A 453 -11.61 36.74 -13.82
N GLN A 454 -11.48 37.62 -14.83
CA GLN A 454 -10.17 38.06 -15.34
C GLN A 454 -9.57 39.28 -14.63
N ASP A 455 -10.33 40.02 -13.81
CA ASP A 455 -9.87 41.30 -13.23
C ASP A 455 -9.31 41.24 -11.80
N ILE A 456 -9.13 40.04 -11.21
CA ILE A 456 -8.45 39.91 -9.90
C ILE A 456 -6.92 39.68 -10.06
N GLN A 457 -6.38 39.77 -11.28
CA GLN A 457 -4.93 39.72 -11.53
C GLN A 457 -4.24 41.10 -11.59
N ALA A 458 -4.90 42.18 -11.17
CA ALA A 458 -4.25 43.49 -11.07
C ALA A 458 -4.75 44.31 -9.87
N ALA A 459 -4.30 43.97 -8.66
CA ALA A 459 -4.24 44.88 -7.51
C ALA A 459 -3.16 44.42 -6.53
#